data_AF-A0A7R9Z5V0-F1
#
_entry.id   AF-A0A7R9Z5V0-F1
#
_cell.length_a   1.000
_cell.length_b   1.000
_cell.length_c   1.000
_cell.angle_alpha   90.00
_cell.angle_beta   90.00
_cell.angle_gamma   90.00
#
_symmetry.space_group_name_H-M   'P 1'
#
loop_
_entity.id
_entity.type
_entity.pdbx_description
1 polymer ?
#
loop_
_entity_poly.entity_id
_entity_poly.type
_entity_poly.pdbx_seq_one_letter_code
_entity_poly.pdbx_strand_id
1 'polypeptide(L)'
;ALPLQKSSHNMIVSTIENDPGITPKDRSRPSLQRGASHPYNDGGNRASQNERRRVHFARKTKVLVVRGRCAMSEAERRDVWFADDETESMELELVTTVQFMRLEHTNVDEENEGTYCTRGLEHMKSVETYDQRTTRKTSALDLVLDEQDRQRVLGVDDKEEMAKLYHELTTSSRDIALIRGAEDEDFVFGSENDKAPPSRVQKHYLPTGSSSSSFNRKYVM
;
A
#
# COMPACT_ATOMS: atom_id res chain seq x y z
N ALA A 1 7.17 25.08 -45.03
CA ALA A 1 7.49 25.32 -43.61
C ALA A 1 6.29 26.02 -42.98
N LEU A 2 5.53 25.32 -42.14
CA LEU A 2 4.34 25.88 -41.48
C LEU A 2 4.72 26.47 -40.12
N PRO A 3 4.18 27.63 -39.72
CA PRO A 3 4.52 28.26 -38.46
C PRO A 3 3.85 27.53 -37.29
N LEU A 4 4.66 27.14 -36.30
CA LEU A 4 4.23 26.64 -35.00
C LEU A 4 3.40 27.72 -34.28
N GLN A 5 2.09 27.49 -34.15
CA GLN A 5 1.22 28.27 -33.27
C GLN A 5 1.58 27.96 -31.82
N LYS A 6 2.04 28.97 -31.09
CA LYS A 6 2.29 28.90 -29.65
C LYS A 6 0.94 28.88 -28.93
N SER A 7 0.63 27.75 -28.28
CA SER A 7 -0.54 27.58 -27.41
C SER A 7 -0.30 28.34 -26.10
N SER A 8 -1.02 29.44 -25.93
CA SER A 8 -1.04 30.24 -24.70
C SER A 8 -1.81 29.49 -23.62
N HIS A 9 -1.11 28.72 -22.79
CA HIS A 9 -1.66 28.18 -21.55
C HIS A 9 -1.87 29.31 -20.55
N ASN A 10 -3.11 29.74 -20.36
CA ASN A 10 -3.51 30.62 -19.26
C ASN A 10 -3.43 29.82 -17.96
N MET A 11 -2.42 30.11 -17.12
CA MET A 11 -2.39 29.64 -15.74
C MET A 11 -3.48 30.37 -14.94
N ILE A 12 -4.53 29.65 -14.57
CA ILE A 12 -5.51 30.09 -13.58
C ILE A 12 -4.84 29.97 -12.20
N VAL A 13 -4.33 31.09 -11.70
CA VAL A 13 -3.91 31.23 -10.31
C VAL A 13 -5.16 31.48 -9.48
N SER A 14 -5.73 30.43 -8.88
CA SER A 14 -6.79 30.56 -7.89
C SER A 14 -6.18 30.98 -6.55
N THR A 15 -6.38 32.23 -6.19
CA THR A 15 -6.08 32.75 -4.85
C THR A 15 -7.08 32.11 -3.88
N ILE A 16 -6.58 31.26 -2.99
CA ILE A 16 -7.37 30.72 -1.87
C ILE A 16 -7.50 31.85 -0.85
N GLU A 17 -8.65 32.54 -0.87
CA GLU A 17 -9.03 33.48 0.17
C GLU A 17 -9.30 32.69 1.46
N ASN A 18 -8.52 32.98 2.50
CA ASN A 18 -8.74 32.43 3.83
C ASN A 18 -10.01 33.07 4.42
N ASP A 19 -11.07 32.28 4.52
CA ASP A 19 -12.34 32.65 5.14
C ASP A 19 -12.18 32.78 6.68
N PRO A 20 -12.27 33.99 7.28
CA PRO A 20 -12.06 34.19 8.71
C PRO A 20 -13.29 33.84 9.58
N GLY A 21 -14.26 33.07 9.07
CA GLY A 21 -15.59 32.94 9.66
C GLY A 21 -15.90 31.73 10.54
N ILE A 22 -14.99 30.77 10.76
CA ILE A 22 -15.32 29.56 11.55
C ILE A 22 -14.97 29.76 13.03
N THR A 23 -15.92 30.32 13.78
CA THR A 23 -15.88 30.26 15.25
C THR A 23 -16.17 28.82 15.74
N PRO A 24 -15.49 28.35 16.79
CA PRO A 24 -15.75 27.01 17.33
C PRO A 24 -17.15 26.96 17.92
N LYS A 25 -18.10 26.32 17.23
CA LYS A 25 -19.38 25.96 17.84
C LYS A 25 -19.10 24.99 18.98
N ASP A 26 -19.38 25.46 20.19
CA ASP A 26 -19.36 24.73 21.44
C ASP A 26 -20.21 23.46 21.31
N ARG A 27 -19.53 22.33 21.08
CA ARG A 27 -20.14 20.99 21.08
C ARG A 27 -20.18 20.52 22.52
N SER A 28 -21.11 21.07 23.28
CA SER A 28 -21.58 20.49 24.54
C SER A 28 -22.24 19.14 24.23
N ARG A 29 -21.40 18.10 24.18
CA ARG A 29 -21.84 16.71 24.04
C ARG A 29 -22.66 16.34 25.29
N PRO A 30 -23.88 15.81 25.14
CA PRO A 30 -24.62 15.27 26.27
C PRO A 30 -23.81 14.14 26.90
N SER A 31 -23.61 14.24 28.22
CA SER A 31 -22.97 13.22 29.03
C SER A 31 -23.82 11.95 28.98
N LEU A 32 -23.47 11.02 28.08
CA LEU A 32 -23.97 9.65 28.11
C LEU A 32 -23.62 9.06 29.48
N GLN A 33 -24.65 8.92 30.30
CA GLN A 33 -24.59 8.20 31.57
C GLN A 33 -24.14 6.78 31.25
N ARG A 34 -22.95 6.42 31.74
CA ARG A 34 -22.40 5.07 31.63
C ARG A 34 -23.33 4.12 32.38
N GLY A 35 -24.06 3.32 31.62
CA GLY A 35 -24.78 2.16 32.11
C GLY A 35 -23.81 1.14 32.73
N ALA A 36 -24.35 0.41 33.69
CA ALA A 36 -23.67 -0.49 34.61
C ALA A 36 -22.74 -1.49 33.92
N SER A 37 -21.56 -1.62 34.52
CA SER A 37 -20.52 -2.61 34.22
C SER A 37 -21.06 -4.03 34.35
N HIS A 38 -21.02 -4.76 33.25
CA HIS A 38 -21.24 -6.19 33.19
C HIS A 38 -19.98 -6.93 33.68
N PRO A 39 -20.07 -7.86 34.64
CA PRO A 39 -18.90 -8.56 35.19
C PRO A 39 -18.55 -9.77 34.32
N TYR A 40 -17.78 -9.57 33.26
CA TYR A 40 -17.10 -10.68 32.59
C TYR A 40 -15.77 -10.99 33.30
N ASN A 41 -15.66 -12.27 33.61
CA ASN A 41 -14.62 -12.96 34.34
C ASN A 41 -13.35 -13.07 33.47
N ASP A 42 -12.44 -12.09 33.54
CA ASP A 42 -11.11 -12.11 32.90
C ASP A 42 -10.11 -12.86 33.80
N GLY A 43 -10.28 -14.17 33.87
CA GLY A 43 -9.37 -15.10 34.53
C GLY A 43 -8.17 -15.42 33.65
N GLY A 44 -7.26 -14.46 33.47
CA GLY A 44 -6.10 -14.65 32.61
C GLY A 44 -4.95 -13.67 32.83
N ASN A 45 -4.46 -13.53 34.07
CA ASN A 45 -3.09 -13.09 34.42
C ASN A 45 -2.41 -12.01 33.53
N ARG A 46 -3.16 -11.01 33.07
CA ARG A 46 -2.65 -9.81 32.36
C ARG A 46 -2.39 -8.64 33.29
N ALA A 47 -2.42 -8.88 34.60
CA ALA A 47 -2.23 -7.87 35.63
C ALA A 47 -0.88 -7.11 35.56
N SER A 48 0.11 -7.61 34.80
CA SER A 48 1.39 -6.94 34.60
C SER A 48 1.48 -6.07 33.34
N GLN A 49 0.45 -6.01 32.47
CA GLN A 49 0.53 -5.26 31.20
C GLN A 49 -0.33 -3.99 31.14
N ASN A 50 -1.04 -3.66 32.23
CA ASN A 50 -1.81 -2.42 32.36
C ASN A 50 -0.99 -1.23 32.88
N GLU A 51 0.34 -1.27 32.78
CA GLU A 51 1.10 -0.02 32.75
C GLU A 51 0.62 0.76 31.53
N ARG A 52 -0.12 1.84 31.77
CA ARG A 52 -0.60 2.76 30.74
C ARG A 52 0.58 3.09 29.83
N ARG A 53 0.63 2.54 28.62
CA ARG A 53 1.68 2.83 27.64
C ARG A 53 1.73 4.34 27.47
N ARG A 54 2.78 4.97 27.98
CA ARG A 54 2.95 6.43 27.90
C ARG A 54 3.67 6.73 26.59
N VAL A 55 3.02 7.49 25.73
CA VAL A 55 3.68 8.02 24.53
C VAL A 55 4.64 9.11 24.99
N HIS A 56 5.93 8.87 24.82
CA HIS A 56 6.97 9.86 25.06
C HIS A 56 7.48 10.37 23.72
N PHE A 57 7.48 11.68 23.54
CA PHE A 57 8.13 12.31 22.41
C PHE A 57 9.62 12.46 22.70
N ALA A 58 10.46 12.19 21.71
CA ALA A 58 11.89 12.43 21.83
C ALA A 58 12.13 13.93 22.10
N ARG A 59 12.88 14.25 23.16
CA ARG A 59 13.20 15.64 23.54
C ARG A 59 14.06 16.37 22.50
N LYS A 60 14.73 15.62 21.62
CA LYS A 60 15.60 16.14 20.57
C LYS A 60 15.29 15.41 19.27
N THR A 61 15.08 16.17 18.21
CA THR A 61 14.93 15.65 16.85
C THR A 61 16.28 15.62 16.18
N LYS A 62 16.66 14.47 15.60
CA LYS A 62 17.85 14.39 14.75
C LYS A 62 17.46 14.89 13.36
N VAL A 63 17.86 16.10 13.02
CA VAL A 63 17.71 16.64 11.66
C VAL A 63 18.92 16.18 10.86
N LEU A 64 18.69 15.34 9.86
CA LEU A 64 19.70 14.97 8.88
C LEU A 64 19.56 15.88 7.67
N VAL A 65 20.64 16.58 7.30
CA VAL A 65 20.67 17.36 6.07
C VAL A 65 20.78 16.39 4.91
N VAL A 66 19.70 16.24 4.17
CA VAL A 66 19.70 15.46 2.93
C VAL A 66 20.33 16.31 1.83
N ARG A 67 21.33 15.78 1.13
CA ARG A 67 21.97 16.48 0.02
C ARG A 67 20.94 16.70 -1.09
N GLY A 68 20.68 17.96 -1.43
CA GLY A 68 19.77 18.32 -2.52
C GLY A 68 20.29 17.86 -3.89
N ARG A 69 19.36 17.62 -4.84
CA ARG A 69 19.68 17.13 -6.19
C ARG A 69 20.73 18.00 -6.92
N CYS A 70 20.66 19.32 -6.74
CA CYS A 70 21.59 20.28 -7.35
C CYS A 70 23.04 20.13 -6.86
N ALA A 71 23.24 19.52 -5.69
CA ALA A 71 24.56 19.28 -5.11
C ALA A 71 25.12 17.88 -5.44
N MET A 72 24.40 17.09 -6.25
CA MET A 72 24.86 15.78 -6.73
C MET A 72 25.59 15.92 -8.07
N SER A 73 26.70 15.21 -8.22
CA SER A 73 27.37 15.09 -9.52
C SER A 73 26.49 14.35 -10.53
N GLU A 74 26.74 14.52 -11.84
CA GLU A 74 26.00 13.80 -12.90
C GLU A 74 26.18 12.27 -12.80
N ALA A 75 27.32 11.80 -12.29
CA ALA A 75 27.56 10.37 -12.06
C ALA A 75 26.68 9.84 -10.93
N GLU A 76 26.61 10.56 -9.81
CA GLU A 76 25.74 10.19 -8.68
C GLU A 76 24.26 10.32 -9.04
N ARG A 77 23.88 11.32 -9.85
CA ARG A 77 22.50 11.46 -10.31
C ARG A 77 22.07 10.25 -11.15
N ARG A 78 22.92 9.78 -12.06
CA ARG A 78 22.66 8.55 -12.84
C ARG A 78 22.65 7.26 -12.03
N ASP A 79 23.29 7.24 -10.86
CA ASP A 79 23.34 6.04 -10.01
C ASP A 79 22.20 6.03 -8.96
N VAL A 80 21.66 7.21 -8.63
CA VAL A 80 20.59 7.38 -7.62
C VAL A 80 19.21 7.48 -8.26
N TRP A 81 19.10 8.03 -9.46
CA TRP A 81 17.83 8.25 -10.15
C TRP A 81 17.71 7.33 -11.35
N PHE A 82 16.46 6.90 -11.57
CA PHE A 82 16.07 6.25 -12.81
C PHE A 82 16.47 7.12 -14.00
N ALA A 83 16.97 6.47 -15.04
CA ALA A 83 17.18 7.14 -16.30
C ALA A 83 15.82 7.56 -16.90
N ASP A 84 15.85 8.53 -17.82
CA ASP A 84 14.61 9.09 -18.38
C ASP A 84 13.80 7.99 -19.10
N ASP A 85 14.47 7.02 -19.75
CA ASP A 85 13.85 5.85 -20.37
C ASP A 85 13.25 4.86 -19.37
N GLU A 86 13.90 4.64 -18.23
CA GLU A 86 13.33 3.84 -17.13
C GLU A 86 12.07 4.51 -16.56
N THR A 87 12.08 5.85 -16.47
CA THR A 87 10.93 6.63 -16.00
C THR A 87 9.77 6.52 -16.99
N GLU A 88 10.04 6.69 -18.28
CA GLU A 88 9.04 6.49 -19.34
C GLU A 88 8.47 5.07 -19.34
N SER A 89 9.32 4.06 -19.13
CA SER A 89 8.89 2.66 -19.02
C SER A 89 7.95 2.44 -17.82
N MET A 90 8.27 3.00 -16.66
CA MET A 90 7.41 2.91 -15.47
C MET A 90 6.09 3.65 -15.67
N GLU A 91 6.11 4.83 -16.31
CA GLU A 91 4.88 5.57 -16.63
C GLU A 91 4.00 4.80 -17.61
N LEU A 92 4.59 4.20 -18.64
CA LEU A 92 3.87 3.37 -19.60
C LEU A 92 3.25 2.16 -18.91
N GLU A 93 4.01 1.45 -18.07
CA GLU A 93 3.50 0.32 -17.28
C GLU A 93 2.31 0.73 -16.42
N LEU A 94 2.43 1.84 -15.69
CA LEU A 94 1.36 2.37 -14.84
C LEU A 94 0.10 2.74 -15.65
N VAL A 95 0.27 3.43 -16.79
CA VAL A 95 -0.84 3.80 -17.67
C VAL A 95 -1.52 2.54 -18.21
N THR A 96 -0.74 1.55 -18.63
CA THR A 96 -1.24 0.26 -19.10
C THR A 96 -2.02 -0.46 -18.00
N THR A 97 -1.49 -0.54 -16.78
CA THR A 97 -2.20 -1.12 -15.63
C THR A 97 -3.53 -0.39 -15.37
N VAL A 98 -3.53 0.94 -15.31
CA VAL A 98 -4.76 1.72 -15.08
C VAL A 98 -5.77 1.56 -16.22
N GLN A 99 -5.29 1.44 -17.46
CA GLN A 99 -6.16 1.21 -18.62
C GLN A 99 -6.81 -0.18 -18.55
N PHE A 100 -6.05 -1.22 -18.18
CA PHE A 100 -6.61 -2.54 -17.92
C PHE A 100 -7.63 -2.52 -16.78
N MET A 101 -7.39 -1.75 -15.72
CA MET A 101 -8.36 -1.58 -14.62
C MET A 101 -9.66 -0.90 -15.07
N ARG A 102 -9.57 0.13 -15.94
CA ARG A 102 -10.75 0.91 -16.38
C ARG A 102 -11.63 0.20 -17.40
N LEU A 103 -11.09 -0.77 -18.13
CA LEU A 103 -11.82 -1.44 -19.20
C LEU A 103 -12.72 -2.59 -18.71
N GLU A 104 -12.81 -2.83 -17.39
CA GLU A 104 -13.77 -3.71 -16.67
C GLU A 104 -13.99 -5.15 -17.21
N HIS A 105 -13.24 -5.62 -18.21
CA HIS A 105 -13.44 -6.94 -18.82
C HIS A 105 -12.17 -7.51 -19.44
N THR A 106 -11.14 -7.78 -18.64
CA THR A 106 -10.10 -8.70 -19.10
C THR A 106 -9.97 -9.82 -18.10
N ASN A 107 -10.42 -11.00 -18.53
CA ASN A 107 -9.86 -12.27 -18.13
C ASN A 107 -8.36 -12.06 -17.95
N VAL A 108 -7.92 -11.95 -16.70
CA VAL A 108 -6.50 -12.00 -16.39
C VAL A 108 -6.10 -13.39 -16.84
N ASP A 109 -5.36 -13.51 -17.94
CA ASP A 109 -4.83 -14.79 -18.40
C ASP A 109 -4.24 -15.49 -17.17
N GLU A 110 -4.66 -16.73 -16.90
CA GLU A 110 -4.24 -17.51 -15.74
C GLU A 110 -2.70 -17.59 -15.61
N GLU A 111 -1.98 -17.39 -16.72
CA GLU A 111 -0.52 -17.33 -16.77
C GLU A 111 0.11 -16.10 -16.09
N ASN A 112 -0.64 -15.03 -15.82
CA ASN A 112 -0.12 -13.79 -15.23
C ASN A 112 -0.49 -13.61 -13.74
N GLU A 113 -1.08 -14.61 -13.09
CA GLU A 113 -1.48 -14.56 -11.68
C GLU A 113 -0.27 -14.40 -10.72
N GLY A 114 0.95 -14.74 -11.16
CA GLY A 114 2.17 -14.67 -10.34
C GLY A 114 2.96 -13.35 -10.40
N THR A 115 2.68 -12.45 -11.35
CA THR A 115 3.59 -11.32 -11.65
C THR A 115 3.19 -10.01 -10.96
N TYR A 116 1.90 -9.85 -10.60
CA TYR A 116 1.40 -8.62 -10.00
C TYR A 116 1.24 -8.78 -8.48
N CYS A 117 2.00 -7.98 -7.72
CA CYS A 117 1.99 -8.02 -6.26
C CYS A 117 0.57 -7.93 -5.67
N THR A 118 0.25 -8.87 -4.80
CA THR A 118 -1.05 -9.09 -4.12
C THR A 118 -1.50 -7.94 -3.22
N ARG A 119 -0.61 -7.03 -2.80
CA ARG A 119 -0.97 -5.88 -1.95
C ARG A 119 -1.56 -4.76 -2.79
N GLY A 120 -2.89 -4.66 -2.73
CA GLY A 120 -3.65 -3.60 -3.38
C GLY A 120 -4.33 -4.02 -4.68
N LEU A 121 -4.10 -5.24 -5.17
CA LEU A 121 -4.73 -5.81 -6.37
C LEU A 121 -5.65 -6.99 -6.05
N GLU A 122 -6.23 -7.02 -4.85
CA GLU A 122 -7.16 -8.07 -4.42
C GLU A 122 -8.51 -8.08 -5.19
N HIS A 123 -8.71 -7.13 -6.10
CA HIS A 123 -9.75 -7.08 -7.14
C HIS A 123 -9.28 -7.61 -8.51
N MET A 124 -8.00 -7.94 -8.68
CA MET A 124 -7.42 -8.55 -9.89
C MET A 124 -7.31 -10.07 -9.81
N LYS A 125 -7.89 -10.70 -8.78
CA LYS A 125 -8.10 -12.15 -8.82
C LYS A 125 -9.11 -12.49 -9.92
N SER A 126 -9.14 -13.75 -10.36
CA SER A 126 -10.17 -14.22 -11.30
C SER A 126 -11.56 -13.73 -10.87
N VAL A 127 -12.43 -13.41 -11.83
CA VAL A 127 -13.80 -12.94 -11.57
C VAL A 127 -14.50 -13.87 -10.58
N GLU A 128 -14.28 -15.17 -10.73
CA GLU A 128 -14.78 -16.19 -9.79
C GLU A 128 -14.28 -15.99 -8.36
N THR A 129 -12.98 -15.75 -8.16
CA THR A 129 -12.42 -15.54 -6.81
C THR A 129 -12.94 -14.25 -6.18
N TYR A 130 -13.11 -13.20 -6.99
CA TYR A 130 -13.73 -11.95 -6.55
C TYR A 130 -15.20 -12.18 -6.12
N ASP A 131 -15.97 -12.89 -6.93
CA ASP A 131 -17.37 -13.22 -6.65
C ASP A 131 -17.49 -14.10 -5.40
N GLN A 132 -16.63 -15.10 -5.24
CA GLN A 132 -16.58 -15.95 -4.05
C GLN A 132 -16.28 -15.13 -2.79
N ARG A 133 -15.32 -14.20 -2.84
CA ARG A 133 -14.98 -13.33 -1.71
C ARG A 133 -16.15 -12.40 -1.38
N THR A 134 -16.75 -11.78 -2.39
CA THR A 134 -17.89 -10.88 -2.25
C THR A 134 -19.07 -11.63 -1.63
N THR A 135 -19.39 -12.82 -2.14
CA THR A 135 -20.44 -13.69 -1.62
C THR A 135 -20.20 -14.05 -0.15
N ARG A 136 -18.98 -14.47 0.23
CA ARG A 136 -18.68 -14.80 1.64
C ARG A 136 -18.85 -13.58 2.55
N LYS A 137 -18.45 -12.39 2.08
CA LYS A 137 -18.59 -11.15 2.83
C LYS A 137 -20.06 -10.76 3.00
N THR A 138 -20.87 -10.82 1.94
CA THR A 138 -22.30 -10.52 2.00
C THR A 138 -23.02 -11.53 2.87
N SER A 139 -22.77 -12.84 2.70
CA SER A 139 -23.38 -13.88 3.55
C SER A 139 -23.06 -13.69 5.03
N ALA A 140 -21.84 -13.28 5.38
CA ALA A 140 -21.48 -13.02 6.78
C ALA A 140 -22.16 -11.77 7.35
N LEU A 141 -22.40 -10.76 6.53
CA LEU A 141 -23.17 -9.58 6.92
C LEU A 141 -24.65 -9.93 7.10
N ASP A 142 -25.23 -10.62 6.12
CA ASP A 142 -26.63 -11.02 6.11
C ASP A 142 -26.96 -11.90 7.32
N LEU A 143 -26.11 -12.88 7.63
CA LEU A 143 -26.27 -13.74 8.82
C LEU A 143 -26.36 -12.94 10.13
N VAL A 144 -25.52 -11.91 10.28
CA VAL A 144 -25.53 -11.06 11.48
C VAL A 144 -26.79 -10.21 11.54
N LEU A 145 -27.23 -9.65 10.41
CA LEU A 145 -28.44 -8.83 10.34
C LEU A 145 -29.70 -9.67 10.59
N ASP A 146 -29.79 -10.86 10.01
CA ASP A 146 -30.89 -11.80 10.22
C ASP A 146 -31.00 -12.21 11.70
N GLU A 147 -29.87 -12.51 12.34
CA GLU A 147 -29.85 -12.83 13.77
C GLU A 147 -30.23 -11.63 14.64
N GLN A 148 -29.77 -10.43 14.31
CA GLN A 148 -30.17 -9.20 15.00
C GLN A 148 -31.68 -8.94 14.90
N ASP A 149 -32.27 -9.17 13.71
CA ASP A 149 -33.70 -9.00 13.49
C ASP A 149 -34.50 -10.07 14.24
N ARG A 150 -34.04 -11.33 14.24
CA ARG A 150 -34.63 -12.42 15.04
C ARG A 150 -34.63 -12.07 16.53
N GLN A 151 -33.49 -11.62 17.06
CA GLN A 151 -33.34 -11.20 18.45
C GLN A 151 -34.25 -10.02 18.80
N ARG A 152 -34.38 -9.03 17.90
CA ARG A 152 -35.28 -7.88 18.08
C ARG A 152 -36.74 -8.29 18.17
N VAL A 153 -37.19 -9.22 17.32
CA VAL A 153 -38.57 -9.74 17.34
C VAL A 153 -38.87 -10.50 18.63
N LEU A 154 -37.88 -11.24 19.16
CA LEU A 154 -38.02 -12.03 20.38
C LEU A 154 -37.76 -11.21 21.67
N GLY A 155 -37.25 -9.98 21.56
CA GLY A 155 -36.89 -9.16 22.71
C GLY A 155 -35.68 -9.68 23.50
N VAL A 156 -34.76 -10.39 22.84
CA VAL A 156 -33.52 -10.93 23.41
C VAL A 156 -32.32 -10.14 22.87
N ASP A 157 -31.24 -9.99 23.64
CA ASP A 157 -29.95 -9.43 23.18
C ASP A 157 -28.84 -10.42 23.57
N ASP A 158 -28.52 -11.36 22.68
CA ASP A 158 -27.51 -12.39 22.87
C ASP A 158 -26.34 -12.20 21.88
N LYS A 159 -25.30 -11.53 22.36
CA LYS A 159 -24.10 -11.21 21.57
C LYS A 159 -23.20 -12.42 21.39
N GLU A 160 -23.25 -13.39 22.30
CA GLU A 160 -22.42 -14.58 22.23
C GLU A 160 -22.88 -15.50 21.10
N GLU A 161 -24.20 -15.68 20.96
CA GLU A 161 -24.76 -16.49 19.87
C GLU A 161 -24.47 -15.85 18.49
N MET A 162 -24.63 -14.54 18.37
CA MET A 162 -24.34 -13.82 17.12
C MET A 162 -22.85 -13.92 16.74
N ALA A 163 -21.95 -13.81 17.72
CA ALA A 163 -20.51 -13.99 17.50
C ALA A 163 -20.17 -15.43 17.10
N LYS A 164 -20.81 -16.42 17.74
CA LYS A 164 -20.64 -17.83 17.42
C LYS A 164 -21.06 -18.13 15.98
N LEU A 165 -22.24 -17.68 15.56
CA LEU A 165 -22.73 -17.83 14.18
C LEU A 165 -21.78 -17.19 13.15
N TYR A 166 -21.30 -15.98 13.44
CA TYR A 166 -20.33 -15.30 12.58
C TYR A 166 -19.01 -16.10 12.48
N HIS A 167 -18.50 -16.62 13.60
CA HIS A 167 -17.28 -17.42 13.62
C HIS A 167 -17.43 -18.74 12.86
N GLU A 168 -18.56 -19.43 13.03
CA GLU A 168 -18.86 -20.67 12.30
C GLU A 168 -18.81 -20.43 10.79
N LEU A 169 -19.46 -19.37 10.29
CA LEU A 169 -19.48 -19.04 8.87
C LEU A 169 -18.11 -18.59 8.34
N THR A 170 -17.36 -17.80 9.12
CA THR A 170 -16.08 -17.21 8.68
C THR A 170 -14.86 -18.11 8.89
N THR A 171 -15.01 -19.27 9.53
CA THR A 171 -13.92 -20.22 9.79
C THR A 171 -13.17 -20.62 8.52
N SER A 172 -13.88 -20.94 7.43
CA SER A 172 -13.27 -21.28 6.14
C SER A 172 -12.39 -20.15 5.58
N SER A 173 -12.83 -18.90 5.74
CA SER A 173 -12.08 -17.74 5.26
C SER A 173 -10.82 -17.50 6.08
N ARG A 174 -10.88 -17.74 7.39
CA ARG A 174 -9.71 -17.71 8.28
C ARG A 174 -8.69 -18.76 7.87
N ASP A 175 -9.13 -20.00 7.64
CA ASP A 175 -8.23 -21.10 7.34
C ASP A 175 -7.54 -20.90 5.97
N ILE A 176 -8.26 -20.40 4.96
CA ILE A 176 -7.68 -20.00 3.66
C ILE A 176 -6.64 -18.88 3.84
N ALA A 177 -6.91 -17.90 4.70
CA ALA A 177 -5.98 -16.81 4.95
C ALA A 177 -4.68 -17.30 5.63
N LEU A 178 -4.79 -18.28 6.55
CA LEU A 178 -3.63 -18.90 7.18
C LEU A 178 -2.79 -19.69 6.19
N ILE A 179 -3.42 -20.49 5.33
CA ILE A 179 -2.72 -21.25 4.27
C ILE A 179 -1.97 -20.29 3.35
N ARG A 180 -2.63 -19.25 2.84
CA ARG A 180 -1.98 -18.24 1.98
C ARG A 180 -0.86 -17.49 2.68
N GLY A 181 -1.01 -17.20 3.97
CA GLY A 181 0.04 -16.56 4.75
C GLY A 181 1.29 -17.44 4.85
N ALA A 182 1.12 -18.75 4.99
CA ALA A 182 2.23 -19.70 4.97
C ALA A 182 2.86 -19.83 3.57
N GLU A 183 2.05 -19.85 2.51
CA GLU A 183 2.56 -19.85 1.12
C GLU A 183 3.37 -18.58 0.80
N ASP A 184 2.89 -17.41 1.25
CA ASP A 184 3.61 -16.14 1.11
C ASP A 184 4.94 -16.16 1.89
N GLU A 185 4.95 -16.73 3.09
CA GLU A 185 6.15 -16.92 3.90
C GLU A 185 7.16 -17.83 3.19
N ASP A 186 6.72 -19.00 2.71
CA ASP A 186 7.52 -19.95 1.97
C ASP A 186 8.05 -19.38 0.65
N PHE A 187 7.30 -18.53 -0.04
CA PHE A 187 7.77 -17.86 -1.25
C PHE A 187 8.92 -16.90 -0.96
N VAL A 188 8.82 -16.13 0.12
CA VAL A 188 9.86 -15.19 0.55
C VAL A 188 11.13 -15.93 0.97
N PHE A 189 11.02 -17.02 1.72
CA PHE A 189 12.20 -17.74 2.25
C PHE A 189 12.72 -18.85 1.33
N GLY A 190 11.85 -19.52 0.58
CA GLY A 190 12.20 -20.62 -0.33
C GLY A 190 12.96 -20.17 -1.58
N SER A 191 12.79 -18.90 -1.98
CA SER A 191 13.52 -18.33 -3.12
C SER A 191 15.01 -18.04 -2.83
N GLU A 192 15.47 -18.16 -1.58
CA GLU A 192 16.88 -17.98 -1.22
C GLU A 192 17.76 -19.22 -1.43
N ASN A 193 17.20 -20.44 -1.51
CA ASN A 193 18.00 -21.67 -1.64
C ASN A 193 18.29 -22.10 -3.08
N ASP A 194 17.46 -21.72 -4.06
CA ASP A 194 17.67 -22.07 -5.49
C ASP A 194 18.23 -20.92 -6.34
N LYS A 195 18.41 -19.74 -5.74
CA LYS A 195 19.12 -18.65 -6.37
C LYS A 195 20.39 -18.42 -5.58
N ALA A 196 21.53 -18.82 -6.17
CA ALA A 196 22.78 -18.12 -5.89
C ALA A 196 22.41 -16.62 -5.83
N PRO A 197 22.72 -15.91 -4.72
CA PRO A 197 22.20 -14.57 -4.45
C PRO A 197 22.29 -13.80 -5.75
N PRO A 198 21.18 -13.24 -6.30
CA PRO A 198 21.14 -12.71 -7.66
C PRO A 198 22.39 -11.88 -7.77
N SER A 199 23.37 -12.36 -8.53
CA SER A 199 24.75 -11.87 -8.42
C SER A 199 24.60 -10.38 -8.54
N ARG A 200 24.75 -9.66 -7.42
CA ARG A 200 24.42 -8.23 -7.34
C ARG A 200 25.25 -7.68 -8.44
N VAL A 201 24.65 -7.37 -9.60
CA VAL A 201 25.34 -7.41 -10.89
C VAL A 201 26.70 -6.84 -10.63
N GLN A 202 27.70 -7.73 -10.55
CA GLN A 202 29.06 -7.27 -10.49
C GLN A 202 29.15 -6.65 -11.86
N LYS A 203 28.82 -5.34 -11.95
CA LYS A 203 29.05 -4.52 -13.10
C LYS A 203 30.51 -4.82 -13.35
N HIS A 204 30.78 -5.69 -14.32
CA HIS A 204 32.10 -5.96 -14.80
C HIS A 204 32.55 -4.57 -15.21
N TYR A 205 33.33 -3.92 -14.35
CA TYR A 205 34.17 -2.83 -14.74
C TYR A 205 35.12 -3.46 -15.74
N LEU A 206 34.71 -3.50 -17.01
CA LEU A 206 35.64 -3.64 -18.09
C LEU A 206 36.64 -2.50 -17.88
N PRO A 207 37.94 -2.80 -17.72
CA PRO A 207 38.93 -1.76 -17.66
C PRO A 207 38.88 -1.07 -19.01
N THR A 208 38.31 0.14 -19.04
CA THR A 208 38.38 1.01 -20.21
C THR A 208 39.85 1.32 -20.37
N GLY A 209 40.46 0.62 -21.33
CA GLY A 209 41.85 0.76 -21.69
C GLY A 209 42.19 2.22 -21.87
N SER A 210 43.26 2.61 -21.18
CA SER A 210 44.04 3.82 -21.39
C SER A 210 44.34 3.99 -22.89
N SER A 211 43.50 4.73 -23.61
CA SER A 211 43.85 5.31 -24.90
C SER A 211 44.76 6.52 -24.63
N SER A 212 46.06 6.26 -24.61
CA SER A 212 47.10 7.28 -24.68
C SER A 212 47.00 7.99 -26.03
N SER A 213 46.20 9.05 -26.11
CA SER A 213 46.21 9.96 -27.25
C SER A 213 47.39 10.93 -27.07
N SER A 214 48.50 10.58 -27.70
CA SER A 214 49.67 11.42 -27.88
C SER A 214 49.32 12.64 -28.74
N PHE A 215 49.23 13.79 -28.08
CA PHE A 215 49.04 15.10 -28.71
C PHE A 215 50.36 15.57 -29.33
N ASN A 216 50.53 15.38 -30.64
CA ASN A 216 51.64 15.98 -31.40
C ASN A 216 51.16 17.32 -32.00
N ARG A 217 51.48 18.44 -31.35
CA ARG A 217 51.41 19.78 -31.97
C ARG A 217 52.73 20.07 -32.68
N LYS A 218 52.74 20.00 -34.02
CA LYS A 218 53.73 20.72 -34.82
C LYS A 218 53.18 22.12 -35.12
N TYR A 219 53.85 23.13 -34.59
CA TYR A 219 53.81 24.50 -35.11
C TYR A 219 54.68 24.54 -36.38
N VAL A 220 54.16 25.12 -37.44
CA VAL A 220 54.95 25.62 -38.57
C VAL A 220 54.64 27.12 -38.68
N MET A 221 55.70 27.91 -38.72
CA MET A 221 55.72 29.37 -38.87
C MET A 221 55.30 29.81 -40.27
#